data_AF-X7E7M6-F1
#
_entry.id   AF-X7E7M6-F1
#
_cell.length_a   1.000
_cell.length_b   1.000
_cell.length_c   1.000
_cell.angle_alpha   90.00
_cell.angle_beta   90.00
_cell.angle_gamma   90.00
#
_symmetry.space_group_name_H-M   'P 1'
#
loop_
_entity.id
_entity.type
_entity.pdbx_description
1 polymer ?
#
loop_
_entity_poly.entity_id
_entity_poly.type
_entity_poly.pdbx_seq_one_letter_code
_entity_poly.pdbx_strand_id
1 'polypeptide(L)'
;MIFKKVGTIMPVWQIQRFDPGYLYVIEDKGRLKIGKSRSAKERLKAAKTWLPDMDLIGFKPFWGMSHNERLLHAGLSRFWYAGEWFSFAGEDKMRGWFIENFSAFSDEDPDMNSVNFIYWCHDGMLELQIEMDRQNLTLPKFQRQVSDVQKEID
;
A
#
# COMPACT_ATOMS: atom_id res chain seq x y z
N MET A 1 -18.62 -6.36 12.68
CA MET A 1 -17.24 -5.85 12.91
C MET A 1 -16.29 -6.79 12.18
N ILE A 2 -15.48 -6.29 11.24
CA ILE A 2 -14.63 -7.10 10.34
C ILE A 2 -13.47 -7.77 11.10
N PHE A 3 -12.89 -7.08 12.09
CA PHE A 3 -11.72 -7.55 12.83
C PHE A 3 -12.07 -8.27 14.15
N LYS A 4 -12.83 -9.38 14.11
CA LYS A 4 -13.23 -10.10 15.34
C LYS A 4 -12.15 -10.97 15.96
N LYS A 5 -11.12 -11.35 15.20
CA LYS A 5 -10.12 -12.36 15.58
C LYS A 5 -8.76 -11.76 15.98
N VAL A 6 -8.72 -10.48 16.35
CA VAL A 6 -7.49 -9.77 16.78
C VAL A 6 -6.78 -10.57 17.87
N GLY A 7 -5.46 -10.68 17.80
CA GLY A 7 -4.62 -11.37 18.77
C GLY A 7 -4.52 -12.89 18.58
N THR A 8 -5.20 -13.46 17.58
CA THR A 8 -5.12 -14.89 17.26
C THR A 8 -4.21 -15.14 16.05
N ILE A 9 -3.95 -16.42 15.75
CA ILE A 9 -3.15 -16.84 14.58
C ILE A 9 -4.07 -17.49 13.55
N MET A 10 -3.82 -17.24 12.26
CA MET A 10 -4.48 -17.97 11.18
C MET A 10 -3.98 -19.42 11.15
N PRO A 11 -4.85 -20.44 11.30
CA PRO A 11 -4.42 -21.82 11.49
C PRO A 11 -3.68 -22.42 10.28
N VAL A 12 -3.93 -21.94 9.05
CA VAL A 12 -3.28 -22.43 7.83
C VAL A 12 -1.98 -21.69 7.54
N TRP A 13 -2.04 -20.36 7.46
CA TRP A 13 -0.89 -19.54 7.04
C TRP A 13 0.02 -19.08 8.18
N GLN A 14 -0.35 -19.37 9.43
CA GLN A 14 0.37 -18.94 10.64
C GLN A 14 0.58 -17.41 10.74
N ILE A 15 -0.19 -16.64 9.98
CA ILE A 15 -0.18 -15.18 10.03
C ILE A 15 -0.86 -14.73 11.33
N GLN A 16 -0.16 -13.90 12.10
CA GLN A 16 -0.71 -13.28 13.29
C GLN A 16 -1.73 -12.20 12.91
N ARG A 17 -2.90 -12.23 13.54
CA ARG A 17 -3.95 -11.21 13.38
C ARG A 17 -3.69 -10.03 14.31
N PHE A 18 -2.72 -9.19 13.94
CA PHE A 18 -2.36 -7.97 14.67
C PHE A 18 -2.60 -6.71 13.83
N ASP A 19 -2.54 -5.54 14.47
CA ASP A 19 -2.70 -4.22 13.83
C ASP A 19 -3.82 -4.16 12.76
N PRO A 20 -5.08 -4.39 13.17
CA PRO A 20 -6.21 -4.36 12.24
C PRO A 20 -6.41 -2.95 11.68
N GLY A 21 -6.71 -2.88 10.40
CA GLY A 21 -7.17 -1.65 9.78
C GLY A 21 -7.30 -1.80 8.29
N TYR A 22 -7.29 -0.68 7.60
CA TYR A 22 -7.56 -0.61 6.18
C TYR A 22 -6.41 0.08 5.48
N LEU A 23 -6.03 -0.47 4.33
CA LEU A 23 -5.25 0.26 3.35
C LEU A 23 -6.21 0.90 2.36
N TYR A 24 -5.86 2.09 1.91
CA TYR A 24 -6.63 2.79 0.89
C TYR A 24 -5.72 3.33 -0.19
N VAL A 25 -6.27 3.35 -1.39
CA VAL A 25 -5.66 3.97 -2.56
C VAL A 25 -6.67 4.96 -3.12
N ILE A 26 -6.24 6.21 -3.23
CA ILE A 26 -6.98 7.24 -3.95
C ILE A 26 -6.14 7.73 -5.12
N GLU A 27 -6.81 8.19 -6.17
CA GLU A 27 -6.19 8.82 -7.31
C GLU A 27 -6.61 10.28 -7.41
N ASP A 28 -5.63 11.14 -7.72
CA ASP A 28 -5.86 12.53 -8.09
C ASP A 28 -4.83 12.94 -9.15
N LYS A 29 -5.32 13.48 -10.27
CA LYS A 29 -4.48 14.02 -11.37
C LYS A 29 -3.36 13.06 -11.81
N GLY A 30 -3.68 11.77 -11.93
CA GLY A 30 -2.74 10.72 -12.36
C GLY A 30 -1.72 10.30 -11.30
N ARG A 31 -1.87 10.74 -10.05
CA ARG A 31 -1.05 10.32 -8.91
C ARG A 31 -1.86 9.46 -7.96
N LEU A 32 -1.23 8.42 -7.43
CA LEU A 32 -1.83 7.56 -6.44
C LEU A 32 -1.36 7.96 -5.04
N LYS A 33 -2.28 8.08 -4.10
CA LYS A 33 -1.96 8.15 -2.67
C LYS A 33 -2.27 6.82 -2.03
N ILE A 34 -1.28 6.25 -1.37
CA ILE A 34 -1.40 4.98 -0.66
C ILE A 34 -1.25 5.27 0.83
N GLY A 35 -2.28 4.98 1.61
CA GLY A 35 -2.19 5.16 3.05
C GLY A 35 -3.04 4.19 3.83
N LYS A 36 -3.06 4.38 5.14
CA LYS A 36 -3.77 3.49 6.05
C LYS A 36 -4.72 4.19 7.01
N SER A 37 -5.69 3.46 7.56
CA SER A 37 -6.60 3.94 8.59
C SER A 37 -7.13 2.82 9.48
N ARG A 38 -7.32 3.11 10.77
CA ARG A 38 -8.07 2.22 11.67
C ARG A 38 -9.59 2.36 11.52
N SER A 39 -10.06 3.50 11.02
CA SER A 39 -11.49 3.78 10.84
C SER A 39 -11.82 4.04 9.37
N ALA A 40 -12.75 3.24 8.83
CA ALA A 40 -13.13 3.32 7.42
C ALA A 40 -13.88 4.61 7.07
N LYS A 41 -14.89 4.94 7.87
CA LYS A 41 -15.83 6.04 7.58
C LYS A 41 -15.20 7.42 7.76
N GLU A 42 -14.37 7.61 8.78
CA GLU A 42 -13.85 8.93 9.14
C GLU A 42 -12.74 9.38 8.20
N ARG A 43 -11.84 8.47 7.82
CA ARG A 43 -10.71 8.81 6.93
C ARG A 43 -11.19 9.23 5.54
N LEU A 44 -12.11 8.48 4.94
CA LEU A 44 -12.66 8.81 3.62
C LEU A 44 -13.48 10.10 3.66
N LYS A 45 -14.27 10.31 4.71
CA LYS A 45 -15.02 11.57 4.88
C LYS A 45 -14.06 12.76 4.99
N ALA A 46 -13.00 12.64 5.79
CA ALA A 46 -11.98 13.68 5.90
C ALA A 46 -11.23 13.89 4.59
N ALA A 47 -10.92 12.83 3.84
CA ALA A 47 -10.27 12.94 2.54
C ALA A 47 -11.07 13.79 1.54
N LYS A 48 -12.38 13.52 1.46
CA LYS A 48 -13.30 14.27 0.59
C LYS A 48 -13.42 15.76 0.92
N THR A 49 -13.07 16.21 2.12
CA THR A 49 -13.14 17.64 2.46
C THR A 49 -11.99 18.45 1.88
N TRP A 50 -10.81 17.86 1.71
CA TRP A 50 -9.63 18.54 1.14
C TRP A 50 -9.30 18.10 -0.29
N LEU A 51 -9.94 17.04 -0.77
CA LEU A 51 -9.78 16.53 -2.14
C LEU A 51 -11.12 15.96 -2.64
N PRO A 52 -12.06 16.84 -3.05
CA PRO A 52 -13.42 16.44 -3.39
C PRO A 52 -13.51 15.60 -4.68
N ASP A 53 -12.63 15.88 -5.64
CA ASP A 53 -12.62 15.26 -6.98
C ASP A 53 -11.72 14.02 -7.07
N MET A 54 -11.33 13.44 -5.93
CA MET A 54 -10.52 12.22 -5.94
C MET A 54 -11.33 10.99 -6.32
N ASP A 55 -10.66 10.06 -7.01
CA ASP A 55 -11.19 8.73 -7.26
C ASP A 55 -10.72 7.77 -6.18
N LEU A 56 -11.67 7.10 -5.51
CA LEU A 56 -11.34 6.04 -4.55
C LEU A 56 -11.15 4.73 -5.32
N ILE A 57 -9.90 4.30 -5.45
CA ILE A 57 -9.55 3.02 -6.09
C ILE A 57 -9.95 1.85 -5.19
N GLY A 58 -9.68 1.95 -3.88
CA GLY A 58 -10.08 0.92 -2.95
C GLY A 58 -9.84 1.29 -1.50
N PHE A 59 -10.57 0.61 -0.61
CA PHE A 59 -10.46 0.76 0.83
C PHE A 59 -10.61 -0.62 1.49
N LYS A 60 -9.50 -1.34 1.62
CA LYS A 60 -9.48 -2.79 1.81
C LYS A 60 -8.99 -3.16 3.22
N PRO A 61 -9.67 -4.05 3.95
CA PRO A 61 -9.27 -4.45 5.31
C PRO A 61 -8.09 -5.42 5.29
N PHE A 62 -7.16 -5.25 6.23
CA PHE A 62 -5.99 -6.12 6.42
C PHE A 62 -5.64 -6.29 7.91
N TRP A 63 -5.00 -7.42 8.21
CA TRP A 63 -4.09 -7.55 9.35
C TRP A 63 -2.70 -7.06 8.99
N GLY A 64 -1.97 -6.52 9.97
CA GLY A 64 -0.62 -6.00 9.78
C GLY A 64 -0.61 -4.70 8.97
N MET A 65 -1.67 -3.88 9.08
CA MET A 65 -1.90 -2.69 8.25
C MET A 65 -0.65 -1.80 8.14
N SER A 66 0.02 -1.49 9.25
CA SER A 66 1.22 -0.63 9.23
C SER A 66 2.42 -1.27 8.54
N HIS A 67 2.56 -2.59 8.65
CA HIS A 67 3.62 -3.32 7.98
C HIS A 67 3.37 -3.35 6.47
N ASN A 68 2.14 -3.70 6.06
CA ASN A 68 1.77 -3.79 4.64
C ASN A 68 1.89 -2.43 3.94
N GLU A 69 1.45 -1.33 4.58
CA GLU A 69 1.66 0.03 4.05
C GLU A 69 3.14 0.31 3.81
N ARG A 70 4.01 0.02 4.79
CA ARG A 70 5.45 0.22 4.65
C ARG A 70 6.03 -0.59 3.50
N LEU A 71 5.58 -1.83 3.31
CA LEU A 71 6.01 -2.68 2.20
C LEU A 71 5.59 -2.13 0.84
N LEU A 72 4.35 -1.62 0.70
CA LEU A 72 3.91 -0.93 -0.52
C LEU A 72 4.78 0.30 -0.81
N HIS A 73 5.01 1.11 0.22
CA HIS A 73 5.78 2.34 0.09
C HIS A 73 7.24 2.08 -0.29
N ALA A 74 7.84 1.03 0.25
CA ALA A 74 9.19 0.59 -0.13
C ALA A 74 9.21 0.01 -1.56
N GLY A 75 8.28 -0.90 -1.87
CA GLY A 75 8.15 -1.57 -3.17
C GLY A 75 7.86 -0.63 -4.34
N LEU A 76 7.27 0.54 -4.06
CA LEU A 76 6.95 1.56 -5.06
C LEU A 76 7.89 2.78 -4.97
N SER A 77 9.04 2.66 -4.31
CA SER A 77 9.93 3.80 -4.07
C SER A 77 10.40 4.50 -5.35
N ARG A 78 10.52 3.78 -6.47
CA ARG A 78 10.86 4.37 -7.77
C ARG A 78 9.81 5.37 -8.29
N PHE A 79 8.56 5.22 -7.86
CA PHE A 79 7.45 6.11 -8.21
C PHE A 79 7.18 7.15 -7.15
N TRP A 80 7.98 7.19 -6.08
CA TRP A 80 7.71 8.09 -4.95
C TRP A 80 7.81 9.54 -5.40
N TYR A 81 6.75 10.30 -5.13
CA TYR A 81 6.68 11.73 -5.44
C TYR A 81 6.89 12.57 -4.18
N ALA A 82 6.00 12.41 -3.18
CA ALA A 82 6.10 13.12 -1.92
C ALA A 82 5.19 12.50 -0.86
N GLY A 83 5.73 12.24 0.34
CA GLY A 83 4.97 11.68 1.45
C GLY A 83 4.36 10.33 1.07
N GLU A 84 3.02 10.28 0.98
CA GLU A 84 2.26 9.08 0.62
C GLU A 84 1.85 9.04 -0.87
N TRP A 85 2.34 9.98 -1.68
CA TRP A 85 1.98 10.14 -3.10
C TRP A 85 3.01 9.53 -4.03
N PHE A 86 2.51 8.87 -5.07
CA PHE A 86 3.27 8.16 -6.09
C PHE A 86 2.85 8.63 -7.49
N SER A 87 3.82 8.83 -8.36
CA SER A 87 3.64 9.26 -9.75
C SER A 87 4.15 8.17 -10.68
N PHE A 88 3.27 7.63 -11.51
CA PHE A 88 3.59 6.59 -12.50
C PHE A 88 3.69 7.18 -13.92
N ALA A 89 4.14 8.43 -14.03
CA ALA A 89 4.28 9.10 -15.32
C ALA A 89 5.21 8.27 -16.23
N GLY A 90 4.75 7.93 -17.43
CA GLY A 90 5.48 7.06 -18.38
C GLY A 90 5.38 5.56 -18.09
N GLU A 91 4.73 5.15 -17.01
CA GLU A 91 4.73 3.78 -16.47
C GLU A 91 3.29 3.23 -16.32
N ASP A 92 2.47 3.45 -17.35
CA ASP A 92 1.03 3.12 -17.37
C ASP A 92 0.75 1.63 -17.12
N LYS A 93 1.62 0.74 -17.60
CA LYS A 93 1.50 -0.71 -17.36
C LYS A 93 1.62 -1.04 -15.88
N MET A 94 2.60 -0.45 -15.20
CA MET A 94 2.80 -0.66 -13.77
C MET A 94 1.66 -0.04 -12.96
N ARG A 95 1.20 1.16 -13.34
CA ARG A 95 0.02 1.80 -12.73
C ARG A 95 -1.22 0.92 -12.86
N GLY A 96 -1.50 0.42 -14.07
CA GLY A 96 -2.63 -0.47 -14.34
C GLY A 96 -2.56 -1.75 -13.52
N TRP A 97 -1.41 -2.44 -13.54
CA TRP A 97 -1.18 -3.63 -12.72
C TRP A 97 -1.42 -3.36 -11.24
N PHE A 98 -0.92 -2.26 -10.69
CA PHE A 98 -1.09 -1.93 -9.28
C PHE A 98 -2.56 -1.70 -8.93
N ILE A 99 -3.27 -0.88 -9.71
CA ILE A 99 -4.68 -0.55 -9.50
C ILE A 99 -5.55 -1.81 -9.59
N GLU A 100 -5.33 -2.64 -10.61
CA GLU A 100 -6.09 -3.87 -10.83
C GLU A 100 -5.92 -4.84 -9.64
N ASN A 101 -4.67 -5.12 -9.24
CA ASN A 101 -4.39 -6.03 -8.14
C ASN A 101 -4.88 -5.48 -6.79
N PHE A 102 -4.74 -4.18 -6.53
CA PHE A 102 -5.25 -3.59 -5.30
C PHE A 102 -6.79 -3.63 -5.23
N SER A 103 -7.46 -3.38 -6.37
CA SER A 103 -8.92 -3.40 -6.45
C SER A 103 -9.49 -4.81 -6.25
N ALA A 104 -8.72 -5.85 -6.62
CA ALA A 104 -9.11 -7.25 -6.50
C ALA A 104 -9.19 -7.78 -5.06
N PHE A 105 -8.62 -7.08 -4.07
CA PHE A 105 -8.79 -7.46 -2.67
C PHE A 105 -10.26 -7.38 -2.24
N SER A 106 -10.66 -8.23 -1.29
CA SER A 106 -12.00 -8.25 -0.72
C SER A 106 -12.25 -6.99 0.10
N ASP A 107 -13.49 -6.49 0.12
CA ASP A 107 -13.91 -5.41 1.03
C ASP A 107 -14.23 -5.92 2.45
N GLU A 108 -14.32 -7.25 2.64
CA GLU A 108 -14.88 -7.86 3.85
C GLU A 108 -13.95 -8.90 4.51
N ASP A 109 -12.94 -9.41 3.80
CA ASP A 109 -12.10 -10.52 4.25
C ASP A 109 -10.63 -10.12 4.52
N PRO A 110 -10.31 -9.68 5.75
CA PRO A 110 -8.93 -9.33 6.12
C PRO A 110 -8.01 -10.56 6.22
N ASP A 111 -8.55 -11.76 6.47
CA ASP A 111 -7.74 -12.98 6.55
C ASP A 111 -7.19 -13.27 5.14
N MET A 112 -8.07 -13.36 4.15
CA MET A 112 -7.69 -13.61 2.75
C MET A 112 -6.84 -12.46 2.18
N ASN A 113 -7.20 -11.22 2.46
CA ASN A 113 -6.43 -10.06 1.99
C ASN A 113 -4.99 -10.07 2.50
N SER A 114 -4.77 -10.33 3.79
CA SER A 114 -3.41 -10.39 4.36
C SER A 114 -2.58 -11.55 3.80
N VAL A 115 -3.21 -12.67 3.45
CA VAL A 115 -2.53 -13.78 2.75
C VAL A 115 -2.16 -13.38 1.34
N ASN A 116 -3.14 -12.92 0.55
CA ASN A 116 -2.95 -12.54 -0.84
C ASN A 116 -1.95 -11.38 -0.99
N PHE A 117 -1.88 -10.49 -0.01
CA PHE A 117 -0.91 -9.40 0.02
C PHE A 117 0.54 -9.89 -0.02
N ILE A 118 0.86 -11.01 0.65
CA ILE A 118 2.22 -11.58 0.64
C ILE A 118 2.61 -12.00 -0.77
N TYR A 119 1.73 -12.73 -1.46
CA TYR A 119 1.94 -13.16 -2.84
C TYR A 119 2.07 -11.96 -3.78
N TRP A 120 1.17 -10.98 -3.65
CA TRP A 120 1.21 -9.78 -4.48
C TRP A 120 2.50 -8.96 -4.27
N CYS A 121 2.98 -8.82 -3.03
CA CYS A 121 4.26 -8.17 -2.77
C CYS A 121 5.43 -8.93 -3.39
N HIS A 122 5.42 -10.26 -3.35
CA HIS A 122 6.45 -11.09 -3.96
C HIS A 122 6.51 -10.91 -5.49
N ASP A 123 5.36 -10.79 -6.15
CA ASP A 123 5.29 -10.76 -7.62
C ASP A 123 5.80 -9.47 -8.25
N GLY A 124 5.86 -8.35 -7.52
CA GLY A 124 6.23 -7.06 -8.14
C GLY A 124 6.89 -6.00 -7.26
N MET A 125 7.11 -6.27 -5.97
CA MET A 125 7.57 -5.24 -5.02
C MET A 125 8.72 -5.70 -4.10
N LEU A 126 9.06 -6.99 -4.12
CA LEU A 126 9.98 -7.60 -3.18
C LEU A 126 11.43 -7.10 -3.32
N GLU A 127 11.90 -6.85 -4.55
CA GLU A 127 13.31 -6.48 -4.79
C GLU A 127 13.70 -5.20 -4.06
N LEU A 128 12.88 -4.14 -4.16
CA LEU A 128 13.13 -2.88 -3.47
C LEU A 128 12.96 -3.00 -1.95
N GLN A 129 12.11 -3.90 -1.47
CA GLN A 129 11.97 -4.17 -0.04
C GLN A 129 13.22 -4.84 0.53
N ILE A 130 13.76 -5.84 -0.18
CA ILE A 130 15.02 -6.51 0.16
C ILE A 130 16.17 -5.50 0.11
N GLU A 131 16.22 -4.65 -0.90
CA GLU A 131 17.29 -3.67 -1.06
C GLU A 131 17.30 -2.63 0.07
N MET A 132 16.12 -2.12 0.46
CA MET A 132 16.00 -1.23 1.62
C MET A 132 16.50 -1.89 2.91
N ASP A 133 16.17 -3.16 3.12
CA ASP A 133 16.59 -3.94 4.30
C ASP A 133 18.09 -4.19 4.29
N ARG A 134 18.66 -4.59 3.15
CA ARG A 134 20.12 -4.78 2.96
C ARG A 134 20.92 -3.52 3.26
N GLN A 135 20.41 -2.36 2.85
CA GLN A 135 21.04 -1.06 3.12
C GLN A 135 20.76 -0.55 4.54
N ASN A 136 19.89 -1.21 5.30
CA ASN A 136 19.43 -0.80 6.63
C ASN A 136 18.94 0.66 6.67
N LEU A 137 18.19 1.06 5.63
CA LEU A 137 17.68 2.42 5.50
C LEU A 137 16.28 2.58 6.07
N THR A 138 16.00 3.80 6.55
CA THR A 138 14.62 4.19 6.85
C THR A 138 13.86 4.41 5.55
N LEU A 139 12.55 4.14 5.55
CA LEU A 139 11.70 4.31 4.38
C LEU A 139 11.85 5.70 3.72
N PRO A 140 11.83 6.83 4.46
CA PRO A 140 12.01 8.14 3.83
C PRO A 140 13.39 8.36 3.20
N LYS A 141 14.46 7.76 3.76
CA LYS A 141 15.80 7.84 3.17
C LYS A 141 15.87 7.02 1.89
N PHE A 142 15.33 5.80 1.93
CA PHE A 142 15.30 4.90 0.79
C PHE A 142 14.47 5.46 -0.38
N GLN A 143 13.27 5.99 -0.09
CA GLN A 143 12.41 6.61 -1.10
C GLN A 143 13.10 7.76 -1.83
N ARG A 144 13.76 8.66 -1.09
CA ARG A 144 14.54 9.76 -1.70
C ARG A 144 15.61 9.21 -2.63
N GLN A 145 16.46 8.34 -2.10
CA GLN A 145 17.57 7.75 -2.86
C GLN A 145 17.10 7.07 -4.15
N VAL A 146 16.09 6.20 -4.08
CA VAL A 146 15.61 5.46 -5.27
C VAL A 146 14.90 6.39 -6.26
N SER A 147 14.08 7.32 -5.76
CA SER A 147 13.35 8.26 -6.64
C SER A 147 14.27 9.25 -7.34
N ASP A 148 15.39 9.63 -6.72
CA ASP A 148 16.34 10.57 -7.30
C ASP A 148 17.20 9.88 -8.36
N VAL A 149 17.62 8.64 -8.12
CA VAL A 149 18.31 7.82 -9.15
C VAL A 149 17.44 7.64 -10.40
N GLN A 150 16.14 7.42 -10.25
CA GLN A 150 15.25 7.27 -11.41
C GLN A 150 15.19 8.56 -12.26
N LYS A 151 15.13 9.74 -11.62
CA LYS A 151 15.10 11.04 -12.32
C LYS A 151 16.39 11.38 -13.05
N GLU A 152 17.51 10.74 -12.69
CA GLU A 152 18.79 10.91 -13.39
C GLU A 152 18.90 10.03 -14.64
N ILE A 153 18.06 8.99 -14.75
CA ILE A 153 18.05 8.02 -15.85
C ILE A 153 17.06 8.42 -16.96
N ASP A 154 16.02 9.19 -16.61
CA ASP A 154 15.00 9.74 -17.52
C ASP A 154 15.45 11.07 -18.17
#